data_AF-A0A1B6LZF8-F1
#
_entry.id   AF-A0A1B6LZF8-F1
#
_cell.length_a   1.000
_cell.length_b   1.000
_cell.length_c   1.000
_cell.angle_alpha   90.00
_cell.angle_beta   90.00
_cell.angle_gamma   90.00
#
_symmetry.space_group_name_H-M   'P 1'
#
loop_
_entity.id
_entity.type
_entity.pdbx_description
1 polymer ?
#
loop_
_entity_poly.entity_id
_entity_poly.type
_entity_poly.pdbx_seq_one_letter_code
_entity_poly.pdbx_strand_id
1 'polypeptide(L)'
;MSQSTEDLKGLLEKVLSEGEGMAGLTVHEVRISSCTKPGDNFMSAVSAVEVDGTLPGGTPYKKSVFVKRPVGGAEHTQTYRIDDAFSNETVMYQQVLPLYGVTSPCPWCYYAGSDVIVLEDLRLGGYVMGERRAGFDLSTAQHVLKALARLHAGSYHAKLTNKANFSTAISQLKAVEKFA
;
A
#
# COMPACT_ATOMS: atom_id res chain seq x y z
N MET A 1 -16.06 11.51 -17.91
CA MET A 1 -14.93 11.02 -17.08
C MET A 1 -13.84 10.52 -18.02
N SER A 2 -12.56 10.56 -17.62
CA SER A 2 -11.47 10.01 -18.44
C SER A 2 -11.47 8.47 -18.38
N GLN A 3 -10.98 7.78 -19.42
CA GLN A 3 -10.86 6.31 -19.44
C GLN A 3 -10.15 5.76 -18.18
N SER A 4 -9.08 6.43 -17.75
CA SER A 4 -8.34 6.09 -16.54
C SER A 4 -9.16 6.15 -15.24
N THR A 5 -10.21 6.98 -15.18
CA THR A 5 -11.10 7.07 -14.02
C THR A 5 -12.09 5.91 -14.00
N GLU A 6 -12.61 5.50 -15.16
CA GLU A 6 -13.47 4.32 -15.27
C GLU A 6 -12.71 3.03 -14.96
N ASP A 7 -11.46 2.90 -15.44
CA ASP A 7 -10.62 1.75 -15.12
C ASP A 7 -10.36 1.65 -13.61
N LEU A 8 -10.09 2.80 -12.95
CA LEU A 8 -9.92 2.85 -11.49
C LEU A 8 -11.21 2.48 -10.75
N LYS A 9 -12.37 2.94 -11.24
CA LYS A 9 -13.67 2.61 -10.66
C LYS A 9 -13.92 1.11 -10.70
N GLY A 10 -13.73 0.46 -11.85
CA GLY A 10 -13.89 -0.99 -12.00
C GLY A 10 -12.91 -1.78 -11.13
N LEU A 11 -11.66 -1.32 -11.03
CA LEU A 11 -10.68 -1.90 -10.10
C LEU A 11 -11.16 -1.80 -8.65
N LEU A 12 -11.57 -0.61 -8.20
CA LEU A 12 -12.00 -0.38 -6.82
C LEU A 12 -13.25 -1.17 -6.45
N GLU A 13 -14.21 -1.28 -7.36
CA GLU A 13 -15.39 -2.13 -7.16
C GLU A 13 -14.99 -3.57 -6.87
N LYS A 14 -14.11 -4.15 -7.70
CA LYS A 14 -13.64 -5.51 -7.52
C LYS A 14 -12.88 -5.69 -6.21
N VAL A 15 -11.84 -4.88 -5.98
CA VAL A 15 -10.90 -5.13 -4.86
C VAL A 15 -11.50 -4.79 -3.49
N LEU A 16 -12.43 -3.83 -3.43
CA LEU A 16 -13.17 -3.55 -2.19
C LEU A 16 -14.23 -4.61 -1.92
N SER A 17 -14.94 -5.08 -2.96
CA SER A 17 -15.86 -6.21 -2.84
C SER A 17 -15.16 -7.45 -2.30
N GLU A 18 -13.99 -7.80 -2.84
CA GLU A 18 -13.20 -8.95 -2.39
C GLU A 18 -12.58 -8.72 -1.01
N GLY A 19 -11.91 -7.58 -0.81
CA GLY A 19 -11.14 -7.29 0.40
C GLY A 19 -11.98 -7.06 1.65
N GLU A 20 -13.23 -6.61 1.51
CA GLU A 20 -14.16 -6.43 2.64
C GLU A 20 -15.21 -7.55 2.74
N GLY A 21 -15.16 -8.55 1.86
CA GLY A 21 -16.13 -9.65 1.84
C GLY A 21 -17.55 -9.22 1.49
N MET A 22 -17.70 -8.12 0.74
CA MET A 22 -18.99 -7.51 0.41
C MET A 22 -19.43 -7.89 -1.01
N ALA A 23 -20.07 -9.05 -1.16
CA ALA A 23 -20.57 -9.48 -2.46
C ALA A 23 -21.61 -8.50 -3.03
N GLY A 24 -21.45 -8.12 -4.31
CA GLY A 24 -22.41 -7.29 -5.04
C GLY A 24 -22.28 -5.78 -4.78
N LEU A 25 -21.12 -5.32 -4.32
CA LEU A 25 -20.80 -3.89 -4.34
C LEU A 25 -20.88 -3.36 -5.78
N THR A 26 -21.60 -2.25 -5.96
CA THR A 26 -21.58 -1.44 -7.17
C THR A 26 -21.02 -0.06 -6.83
N VAL A 27 -19.91 0.32 -7.44
CA VAL A 27 -19.34 1.66 -7.29
C VAL A 27 -20.06 2.59 -8.27
N HIS A 28 -20.47 3.76 -7.79
CA HIS A 28 -21.14 4.78 -8.61
C HIS A 28 -20.17 5.87 -9.01
N GLU A 29 -19.39 6.36 -8.04
CA GLU A 29 -18.51 7.50 -8.20
C GLU A 29 -17.18 7.28 -7.47
N VAL A 30 -16.11 7.80 -8.07
CA VAL A 30 -14.80 7.90 -7.45
C VAL A 30 -14.31 9.34 -7.52
N ARG A 31 -13.86 9.90 -6.39
CA ARG A 31 -13.28 11.25 -6.33
C ARG A 31 -11.84 11.18 -5.89
N ILE A 32 -10.95 11.64 -6.75
CA ILE A 32 -9.50 11.60 -6.52
C ILE A 32 -9.06 12.98 -6.00
N SER A 33 -8.30 12.99 -4.91
CA SER A 33 -7.71 14.20 -4.33
C SER A 33 -6.22 13.99 -4.03
N SER A 34 -5.45 15.08 -4.10
CA SER A 34 -4.07 15.05 -3.60
C SER A 34 -4.09 14.96 -2.08
N CYS A 35 -3.26 14.06 -1.53
CA CYS A 35 -3.10 13.89 -0.08
C CYS A 35 -1.66 14.12 0.39
N THR A 36 -0.78 14.58 -0.49
CA THR A 36 0.66 14.75 -0.22
C THR A 36 1.14 16.13 -0.61
N LYS A 37 2.17 16.63 0.09
CA LYS A 37 2.84 17.90 -0.24
C LYS A 37 3.92 17.66 -1.30
N PRO A 38 4.34 18.69 -2.05
CA PRO A 38 5.48 18.59 -2.95
C PRO A 38 6.73 18.04 -2.22
N GLY A 39 7.28 16.94 -2.75
CA GLY A 39 8.46 16.28 -2.18
C GLY A 39 8.19 15.20 -1.12
N ASP A 40 6.92 14.94 -0.75
CA ASP A 40 6.56 13.84 0.16
C ASP A 40 6.68 12.47 -0.51
N ASN A 41 6.48 12.39 -1.83
CA ASN A 41 6.62 11.16 -2.59
C ASN A 41 7.85 11.22 -3.52
N PHE A 42 8.67 10.17 -3.48
CA PHE A 42 9.90 10.09 -4.27
C PHE A 42 9.76 9.23 -5.53
N MET A 43 9.22 8.01 -5.40
CA MET A 43 9.16 7.01 -6.49
C MET A 43 7.73 6.71 -6.99
N SER A 44 6.71 7.33 -6.41
CA SER A 44 5.32 7.02 -6.71
C SER A 44 4.42 8.23 -6.48
N ALA A 45 3.23 8.22 -7.08
CA ALA A 45 2.18 9.18 -6.80
C ALA A 45 1.18 8.49 -5.90
N VAL A 46 0.90 9.11 -4.76
CA VAL A 46 -0.14 8.66 -3.84
C VAL A 46 -1.27 9.67 -3.87
N SER A 47 -2.48 9.17 -4.16
CA SER A 47 -3.71 9.95 -4.14
C SER A 47 -4.69 9.35 -3.14
N ALA A 48 -5.47 10.21 -2.49
CA ALA A 48 -6.65 9.77 -1.76
C ALA A 48 -7.82 9.62 -2.74
N VAL A 49 -8.55 8.53 -2.63
CA VAL A 49 -9.71 8.25 -3.46
C VAL A 49 -10.90 7.95 -2.57
N GLU A 50 -11.90 8.83 -2.64
CA GLU A 50 -13.21 8.60 -2.06
C GLU A 50 -14.05 7.76 -3.04
N VAL A 51 -14.73 6.76 -2.51
CA VAL A 51 -15.58 5.82 -3.25
C VAL A 51 -16.98 5.93 -2.69
N ASP A 52 -17.94 6.27 -3.56
CA ASP A 52 -19.37 6.17 -3.26
C ASP A 52 -19.98 5.03 -4.10
N GLY A 53 -20.77 4.18 -3.46
CA GLY A 53 -21.38 3.01 -4.07
C GLY A 53 -22.64 2.57 -3.36
N THR A 54 -23.13 1.40 -3.74
CA THR A 54 -24.24 0.70 -3.06
C THR A 54 -23.97 -0.79 -2.98
N LEU A 55 -24.44 -1.41 -1.91
CA LEU A 55 -24.51 -2.86 -1.76
C LEU A 55 -25.88 -3.38 -2.25
N PRO A 56 -26.06 -4.72 -2.34
CA PRO A 56 -27.35 -5.31 -2.65
C PRO A 56 -28.47 -4.77 -1.74
N GLY A 57 -29.64 -4.51 -2.32
CA GLY A 57 -30.75 -3.87 -1.61
C GLY A 57 -30.67 -2.35 -1.51
N GLY A 58 -29.66 -1.72 -2.13
CA GLY A 58 -29.54 -0.26 -2.21
C GLY A 58 -28.88 0.40 -0.98
N THR A 59 -28.28 -0.38 -0.09
CA THR A 59 -27.57 0.14 1.09
C THR A 59 -26.40 1.02 0.64
N PRO A 60 -26.31 2.29 1.06
CA PRO A 60 -25.21 3.16 0.68
C PRO A 60 -23.85 2.64 1.16
N TYR A 61 -22.85 2.72 0.30
CA TYR A 61 -21.46 2.39 0.60
C TYR A 61 -20.59 3.63 0.44
N LYS A 62 -19.72 3.88 1.42
CA LYS A 62 -18.70 4.94 1.37
C LYS A 62 -17.37 4.43 1.89
N LYS A 63 -16.30 4.72 1.17
CA LYS A 63 -14.94 4.36 1.57
C LYS A 63 -13.94 5.43 1.15
N SER A 64 -12.87 5.58 1.91
CA SER A 64 -11.66 6.27 1.48
C SER A 64 -10.49 5.29 1.45
N VAL A 65 -9.71 5.35 0.39
CA VAL A 65 -8.50 4.53 0.21
C VAL A 65 -7.36 5.38 -0.34
N PHE A 66 -6.13 4.95 -0.11
CA PHE A 66 -4.99 5.43 -0.85
C PHE A 66 -4.76 4.60 -2.10
N VAL A 67 -4.57 5.27 -3.22
CA VAL A 67 -4.17 4.65 -4.48
C VAL A 67 -2.79 5.14 -4.84
N LYS A 68 -1.84 4.21 -4.90
CA LYS A 68 -0.45 4.46 -5.23
C LYS A 68 -0.14 3.92 -6.62
N ARG A 69 0.55 4.71 -7.43
CA ARG A 69 1.02 4.36 -8.77
C ARG A 69 2.48 4.73 -8.94
N PRO A 70 3.28 3.97 -9.72
CA PRO A 70 4.64 4.38 -10.04
C PRO A 70 4.63 5.72 -10.79
N VAL A 71 5.63 6.57 -10.54
CA VAL A 71 5.79 7.86 -11.23
C VAL A 71 7.01 7.80 -12.11
N GLY A 72 6.86 8.08 -13.41
CA GLY A 72 8.00 8.23 -14.31
C GLY A 72 7.65 8.03 -15.79
N GLY A 73 8.53 8.53 -16.66
CA GLY A 73 8.72 8.02 -18.02
C GLY A 73 9.87 7.01 -18.04
N ALA A 74 10.11 6.35 -19.18
CA ALA A 74 11.05 5.22 -19.29
C ALA A 74 12.44 5.49 -18.66
N GLU A 75 13.01 6.70 -18.83
CA GLU A 75 14.29 7.06 -18.21
C GLU A 75 14.24 7.16 -16.68
N HIS A 76 13.22 7.85 -16.13
CA HIS A 76 13.07 8.01 -14.69
C HIS A 76 12.86 6.65 -13.98
N THR A 77 12.12 5.76 -14.62
CA THR A 77 11.90 4.40 -14.13
C THR A 77 13.20 3.59 -14.08
N GLN A 78 14.06 3.72 -15.09
CA GLN A 78 15.34 3.01 -15.16
C GLN A 78 16.37 3.55 -14.17
N THR A 79 16.55 4.86 -14.07
CA THR A 79 17.55 5.48 -13.17
C THR A 79 17.26 5.17 -11.70
N TYR A 80 15.99 5.18 -11.30
CA TYR A 80 15.58 4.98 -9.91
C TYR A 80 15.08 3.56 -9.62
N ARG A 81 15.12 2.66 -10.60
CA ARG A 81 14.58 1.28 -10.52
C ARG A 81 13.17 1.22 -9.92
N ILE A 82 12.31 2.13 -10.37
CA ILE A 82 10.96 2.35 -9.80
C ILE A 82 10.11 1.08 -9.92
N ASP A 83 10.20 0.39 -11.06
CA ASP A 83 9.48 -0.86 -11.29
C ASP A 83 9.89 -1.96 -10.30
N ASP A 84 11.17 -1.99 -9.90
CA ASP A 84 11.67 -2.99 -8.97
C ASP A 84 11.30 -2.65 -7.53
N ALA A 85 11.38 -1.37 -7.15
CA ALA A 85 10.90 -0.90 -5.86
C ALA A 85 9.39 -1.14 -5.70
N PHE A 86 8.59 -0.85 -6.74
CA PHE A 86 7.14 -1.05 -6.73
C PHE A 86 6.78 -2.55 -6.75
N SER A 87 7.48 -3.35 -7.56
CA SER A 87 7.35 -4.81 -7.55
C SER A 87 7.65 -5.40 -6.18
N ASN A 88 8.70 -4.90 -5.50
CA ASN A 88 9.02 -5.34 -4.14
C ASN A 88 7.90 -5.00 -3.16
N GLU A 89 7.31 -3.81 -3.26
CA GLU A 89 6.19 -3.41 -2.40
C GLU A 89 4.99 -4.35 -2.55
N THR A 90 4.70 -4.80 -3.78
CA THR A 90 3.67 -5.82 -4.02
C THR A 90 4.00 -7.16 -3.37
N VAL A 91 5.24 -7.65 -3.50
CA VAL A 91 5.70 -8.86 -2.80
C VAL A 91 5.62 -8.69 -1.28
N MET A 92 5.93 -7.49 -0.77
CA MET A 92 5.87 -7.19 0.65
C MET A 92 4.45 -7.36 1.21
N TYR A 93 3.45 -6.73 0.57
CA TYR A 93 2.07 -6.82 1.04
C TYR A 93 1.45 -8.20 0.85
N GLN A 94 1.72 -8.86 -0.27
CA GLN A 94 1.05 -10.13 -0.61
C GLN A 94 1.67 -11.35 0.07
N GLN A 95 2.98 -11.33 0.35
CA GLN A 95 3.71 -12.53 0.75
C GLN A 95 4.50 -12.32 2.03
N VAL A 96 5.32 -11.26 2.10
CA VAL A 96 6.27 -11.09 3.21
C VAL A 96 5.57 -10.76 4.53
N LEU A 97 4.71 -9.74 4.55
CA LEU A 97 4.01 -9.33 5.78
C LEU A 97 3.10 -10.43 6.34
N PRO A 98 2.27 -11.13 5.52
CA PRO A 98 1.49 -12.28 5.99
C PRO A 98 2.38 -13.41 6.53
N LEU A 99 3.48 -13.73 5.84
CA LEU A 99 4.42 -14.76 6.28
C LEU A 99 5.08 -14.42 7.62
N TYR A 100 5.35 -13.14 7.86
CA TYR A 100 5.97 -12.68 9.11
C TYR A 100 4.96 -12.56 10.26
N GLY A 101 3.66 -12.64 9.96
CA GLY A 101 2.60 -12.42 10.94
C GLY A 101 2.56 -10.98 11.46
N VAL A 102 2.99 -10.01 10.66
CA VAL A 102 3.07 -8.59 11.03
C VAL A 102 1.97 -7.81 10.33
N THR A 103 1.00 -7.35 11.12
CA THR A 103 -0.14 -6.56 10.63
C THR A 103 -0.13 -5.11 11.12
N SER A 104 0.73 -4.78 12.09
CA SER A 104 0.79 -3.44 12.68
C SER A 104 2.24 -2.94 12.79
N PRO A 105 2.52 -1.67 12.43
CA PRO A 105 1.60 -0.65 11.92
C PRO A 105 1.57 -0.63 10.38
N CYS A 106 1.08 -1.69 9.75
CA CYS A 106 0.91 -1.74 8.30
C CYS A 106 -0.55 -1.42 7.95
N PRO A 107 -0.83 -0.57 6.94
CA PRO A 107 -2.19 -0.36 6.47
C PRO A 107 -2.76 -1.67 5.92
N TRP A 108 -4.09 -1.81 5.96
CA TRP A 108 -4.72 -2.87 5.20
C TRP A 108 -4.42 -2.70 3.69
N CYS A 109 -3.95 -3.75 3.04
CA CYS A 109 -3.72 -3.77 1.60
C CYS A 109 -4.90 -4.46 0.92
N TYR A 110 -5.73 -3.70 0.23
CA TYR A 110 -6.85 -4.23 -0.56
C TYR A 110 -6.37 -4.86 -1.86
N TYR A 111 -5.33 -4.29 -2.46
CA TYR A 111 -4.77 -4.77 -3.71
C TYR A 111 -3.32 -4.30 -3.86
N ALA A 112 -2.48 -5.17 -4.41
CA ALA A 112 -1.14 -4.79 -4.84
C ALA A 112 -0.85 -5.45 -6.20
N GLY A 113 -0.73 -4.63 -7.23
CA GLY A 113 -0.41 -5.05 -8.59
C GLY A 113 0.95 -4.52 -9.03
N SER A 114 1.29 -4.69 -10.30
CA SER A 114 2.55 -4.17 -10.85
C SER A 114 2.50 -2.66 -11.16
N ASP A 115 1.30 -2.10 -11.29
CA ASP A 115 1.05 -0.72 -11.74
C ASP A 115 0.19 0.09 -10.75
N VAL A 116 -0.48 -0.58 -9.82
CA VAL A 116 -1.34 0.07 -8.83
C VAL A 116 -1.37 -0.70 -7.51
N ILE A 117 -1.33 0.03 -6.40
CA ILE A 117 -1.55 -0.50 -5.05
C ILE A 117 -2.68 0.29 -4.40
N VAL A 118 -3.61 -0.43 -3.77
CA VAL A 118 -4.76 0.13 -3.06
C VAL A 118 -4.63 -0.20 -1.57
N LEU A 119 -4.50 0.83 -0.75
CA LEU A 119 -4.25 0.74 0.68
C LEU A 119 -5.36 1.44 1.47
N GLU A 120 -5.50 1.05 2.74
CA GLU A 120 -6.28 1.75 3.73
C GLU A 120 -5.89 3.23 3.85
N ASP A 121 -6.88 4.10 3.90
CA ASP A 121 -6.68 5.52 4.23
C ASP A 121 -6.54 5.69 5.75
N LEU A 122 -5.29 5.63 6.23
CA LEU A 122 -4.96 5.82 7.64
C LEU A 122 -5.33 7.21 8.19
N ARG A 123 -5.61 8.21 7.35
CA ARG A 123 -6.03 9.54 7.86
C ARG A 123 -7.36 9.45 8.61
N LEU A 124 -8.22 8.51 8.23
CA LEU A 124 -9.47 8.24 8.94
C LEU A 124 -9.24 7.74 10.38
N GLY A 125 -8.08 7.11 10.64
CA GLY A 125 -7.64 6.73 11.98
C GLY A 125 -6.90 7.83 12.74
N GLY A 126 -6.84 9.06 12.22
CA GLY A 126 -6.14 10.18 12.83
C GLY A 126 -4.63 10.19 12.60
N TYR A 127 -4.10 9.32 11.73
CA TYR A 127 -2.68 9.31 11.39
C TYR A 127 -2.31 10.53 10.54
N VAL A 128 -1.18 11.13 10.87
CA VAL A 128 -0.62 12.29 10.17
C VAL A 128 0.84 12.05 9.82
N MET A 129 1.30 12.65 8.72
CA MET A 129 2.72 12.66 8.37
C MET A 129 3.47 13.58 9.34
N GLY A 130 4.44 13.03 10.07
CA GLY A 130 5.31 13.78 10.97
C GLY A 130 6.29 14.68 10.22
N GLU A 131 6.76 15.74 10.86
CA GLU A 131 7.79 16.63 10.31
C GLU A 131 9.16 15.93 10.34
N ARG A 132 9.66 15.54 9.16
CA ARG A 132 10.89 14.74 9.02
C ARG A 132 12.13 15.36 9.66
N ARG A 133 12.17 16.70 9.80
CA ARG A 133 13.31 17.42 10.40
C ARG A 133 13.23 17.53 11.92
N ALA A 134 12.04 17.37 12.50
CA ALA A 134 11.84 17.47 13.94
C ALA A 134 12.30 16.20 14.68
N GLY A 135 12.25 15.05 14.00
CA GLY A 135 12.52 13.75 14.61
C GLY A 135 11.35 13.24 15.46
N PHE A 136 11.59 12.19 16.25
CA PHE A 136 10.59 11.61 17.14
C PHE A 136 10.90 11.95 18.60
N ASP A 137 9.86 12.25 19.38
CA ASP A 137 9.97 12.20 20.84
C ASP A 137 10.25 10.76 21.32
N LEU A 138 10.66 10.60 22.58
CA LEU A 138 11.03 9.30 23.13
C LEU A 138 9.90 8.27 23.07
N SER A 139 8.66 8.68 23.34
CA SER A 139 7.50 7.79 23.32
C SER A 139 7.24 7.29 21.90
N THR A 140 7.21 8.19 20.93
CA THR A 140 7.02 7.87 19.51
C THR A 140 8.16 6.99 18.99
N ALA A 141 9.42 7.31 19.34
CA ALA A 141 10.57 6.48 19.00
C ALA A 141 10.45 5.05 19.57
N GLN A 142 9.98 4.89 20.81
CA GLN A 142 9.74 3.57 21.40
C GLN A 142 8.68 2.77 20.63
N HIS A 143 7.60 3.39 20.16
CA HIS A 143 6.59 2.71 19.36
C HIS A 143 7.15 2.27 18.00
N VAL A 144 7.89 3.16 17.31
CA VAL A 144 8.56 2.85 16.04
C VAL A 144 9.57 1.70 16.21
N LEU A 145 10.41 1.76 17.24
CA LEU A 145 11.40 0.71 17.51
C LEU A 145 10.74 -0.64 17.84
N LYS A 146 9.63 -0.65 18.59
CA LYS A 146 8.84 -1.88 18.83
C LYS A 146 8.26 -2.45 17.55
N ALA A 147 7.75 -1.61 16.65
CA ALA A 147 7.25 -2.04 15.34
C ALA A 147 8.37 -2.66 14.48
N LEU A 148 9.52 -2.00 14.39
CA LEU A 148 10.69 -2.51 13.66
C LEU A 148 11.20 -3.83 14.28
N ALA A 149 11.23 -3.93 15.60
CA ALA A 149 11.63 -5.16 16.30
C ALA A 149 10.69 -6.33 15.97
N ARG A 150 9.37 -6.09 15.90
CA ARG A 150 8.39 -7.12 15.47
C ARG A 150 8.63 -7.55 14.03
N LEU A 151 8.89 -6.61 13.13
CA LEU A 151 9.21 -6.90 11.73
C LEU A 151 10.45 -7.80 11.60
N HIS A 152 11.53 -7.46 12.31
CA HIS A 152 12.76 -8.25 12.32
C HIS A 152 12.58 -9.62 12.99
N ALA A 153 11.82 -9.69 14.09
CA ALA A 153 11.52 -10.96 14.75
C ALA A 153 10.67 -11.87 13.84
N GLY A 154 9.69 -11.31 13.13
CA GLY A 154 8.84 -12.02 12.18
C GLY A 154 9.63 -12.62 11.02
N SER A 155 10.60 -11.89 10.47
CA SER A 155 11.47 -12.40 9.40
C SER A 155 12.32 -13.58 9.87
N TYR A 156 12.91 -13.48 11.07
CA TYR A 156 13.70 -14.56 11.66
C TYR A 156 12.84 -15.78 11.99
N HIS A 157 11.66 -15.55 12.59
CA HIS A 157 10.71 -16.62 12.90
C HIS A 157 10.31 -17.38 11.63
N ALA A 158 9.85 -16.67 10.59
CA ALA A 158 9.48 -17.27 9.31
C ALA A 158 10.62 -18.06 8.67
N LYS A 159 11.86 -17.55 8.73
CA LYS A 159 13.04 -18.28 8.26
C LYS A 159 13.28 -19.59 9.03
N LEU A 160 12.95 -19.65 10.31
CA LEU A 160 13.13 -20.87 11.12
C LEU A 160 11.99 -21.87 10.93
N THR A 161 10.75 -21.39 10.95
CA THR A 161 9.54 -22.23 11.02
C THR A 161 8.92 -22.52 9.65
N ASN A 162 9.17 -21.68 8.64
CA ASN A 162 8.61 -21.82 7.29
C ASN A 162 9.66 -21.51 6.20
N LYS A 163 10.77 -22.26 6.22
CA LYS A 163 11.94 -22.08 5.34
C LYS A 163 11.61 -22.03 3.85
N ALA A 164 10.71 -22.89 3.39
CA ALA A 164 10.36 -22.98 1.97
C ALA A 164 9.67 -21.69 1.50
N ASN A 165 8.57 -21.30 2.16
CA ASN A 165 7.84 -20.08 1.80
C ASN A 165 8.70 -18.82 2.02
N PHE A 166 9.53 -18.80 3.06
CA PHE A 166 10.51 -17.72 3.25
C PHE A 166 11.46 -17.61 2.06
N SER A 167 12.06 -18.71 1.63
CA SER A 167 13.01 -18.69 0.50
C SER A 167 12.31 -18.26 -0.80
N THR A 168 11.09 -18.73 -1.04
CA THR A 168 10.26 -18.34 -2.20
C THR A 168 9.87 -16.86 -2.18
N ALA A 169 9.49 -16.31 -1.02
CA ALA A 169 9.11 -14.91 -0.91
C ALA A 169 10.32 -13.98 -1.12
N ILE A 170 11.46 -14.32 -0.50
CA ILE A 170 12.69 -13.52 -0.62
C ILE A 170 13.29 -13.60 -2.04
N SER A 171 13.17 -14.72 -2.76
CA SER A 171 13.70 -14.83 -4.12
C SER A 171 12.97 -13.95 -5.15
N GLN A 172 11.76 -13.48 -4.83
CA GLN A 172 10.99 -12.55 -5.66
C GLN A 172 11.37 -11.09 -5.41
N LEU A 173 12.05 -10.80 -4.29
CA LEU A 173 12.54 -9.46 -4.00
C LEU A 173 13.76 -9.14 -4.87
N LYS A 174 13.73 -7.96 -5.48
CA LYS A 174 14.77 -7.46 -6.35
C LYS A 174 15.67 -6.49 -5.61
N ALA A 175 16.97 -6.62 -5.78
CA ALA A 175 17.92 -5.67 -5.21
C ALA A 175 17.69 -4.27 -5.80
N VAL A 176 17.49 -3.28 -4.94
CA VAL A 176 17.44 -1.85 -5.31
C VAL A 176 18.74 -1.24 -4.80
N GLU A 177 19.86 -1.52 -5.48
CA GLU A 177 21.19 -1.03 -5.06
C GLU A 177 21.47 0.42 -5.48
N LYS A 178 22.48 0.99 -4.80
CA LYS A 178 22.72 2.41 -4.54
C LYS A 178 22.93 3.25 -5.81
N PHE A 179 22.34 4.44 -5.77
CA PHE A 179 22.79 5.61 -6.52
C PHE A 179 24.32 5.69 -6.47
N ALA A 180 24.95 5.59 -7.64
CA ALA A 180 26.32 6.05 -7.84
C ALA A 180 26.38 7.58 -7.74
#